data_AF-A0A6J4U014-F1
#
_entry.id   AF-A0A6J4U014-F1
#
_cell.length_a   1.000
_cell.length_b   1.000
_cell.length_c   1.000
_cell.angle_alpha   90.00
_cell.angle_beta   90.00
_cell.angle_gamma   90.00
#
_symmetry.space_group_name_H-M   'P 1'
#
loop_
_entity.id
_entity.type
_entity.pdbx_description
1 polymer ?
#
loop_
_entity_poly.entity_id
_entity_poly.type
_entity_poly.pdbx_seq_one_letter_code
_entity_poly.pdbx_strand_id
1 'polypeptide(L)'
;MRPAALSGRRLTASRGLFAELRLDWLESPWTHGDGMTRGYRVLDERGRPWSDADLDEVGVHVLRVVGVAHRAEALQDDGFAPGEPVILMPEPDNPHDLFALAVLDLSLGAHAGYVPATRSRELVEEMVHRPLHALVLAEHRAGGRRVGLRVVASFARVLAR
;
A
#
# COMPACT_ATOMS: atom_id res chain seq x y z
N MET A 1 -19.34 4.88 1.43
CA MET A 1 -19.93 3.66 0.81
C MET A 1 -18.90 2.58 1.00
N ARG A 2 -19.18 1.52 1.78
CA ARG A 2 -18.22 0.43 1.99
C ARG A 2 -18.01 -0.28 0.64
N PRO A 3 -16.79 -0.35 0.09
CA PRO A 3 -16.57 -1.13 -1.11
C PRO A 3 -16.80 -2.62 -0.77
N ALA A 4 -17.61 -3.29 -1.57
CA ALA A 4 -17.83 -4.73 -1.48
C ALA A 4 -16.56 -5.55 -1.81
N ALA A 5 -15.48 -4.88 -2.25
CA ALA A 5 -14.42 -5.49 -3.01
C ALA A 5 -13.37 -6.25 -2.19
N LEU A 6 -13.17 -6.05 -0.87
CA LEU A 6 -12.22 -6.90 -0.10
C LEU A 6 -12.67 -7.26 1.33
N SER A 7 -13.87 -6.87 1.78
CA SER A 7 -14.34 -7.24 3.13
C SER A 7 -14.61 -8.75 3.21
N GLY A 8 -13.87 -9.47 4.07
CA GLY A 8 -13.97 -10.92 4.22
C GLY A 8 -13.25 -11.73 3.12
N ARG A 9 -12.47 -11.06 2.26
CA ARG A 9 -11.73 -11.68 1.15
C ARG A 9 -10.33 -12.10 1.59
N ARG A 10 -9.88 -13.19 0.97
CA ARG A 10 -8.65 -13.93 1.29
C ARG A 10 -7.59 -13.65 0.23
N LEU A 11 -6.41 -13.11 0.62
CA LEU A 11 -5.33 -12.78 -0.32
C LEU A 11 -4.15 -13.74 -0.26
N THR A 12 -3.85 -14.48 -1.33
CA THR A 12 -2.86 -15.57 -1.31
C THR A 12 -1.44 -15.15 -1.70
N ALA A 13 -0.55 -14.89 -0.73
CA ALA A 13 0.90 -14.73 -0.97
C ALA A 13 1.61 -16.10 -1.13
N SER A 14 2.18 -16.36 -2.32
CA SER A 14 2.95 -17.60 -2.60
C SER A 14 4.48 -17.41 -2.53
N ARG A 15 5.10 -17.96 -1.48
CA ARG A 15 6.26 -18.88 -1.55
C ARG A 15 6.43 -19.59 -0.20
N GLY A 16 6.33 -20.92 -0.19
CA GLY A 16 6.76 -21.76 0.95
C GLY A 16 5.64 -22.25 1.88
N LEU A 17 4.79 -21.38 2.41
CA LEU A 17 3.61 -21.73 3.22
C LEU A 17 2.64 -20.53 3.09
N PHE A 18 1.37 -20.78 2.81
CA PHE A 18 0.38 -19.75 2.45
C PHE A 18 0.24 -18.65 3.51
N ALA A 19 0.62 -17.41 3.20
CA ALA A 19 0.13 -16.24 3.95
C ALA A 19 -1.13 -15.73 3.23
N GLU A 20 -2.28 -16.05 3.79
CA GLU A 20 -3.57 -15.58 3.32
C GLU A 20 -3.95 -14.31 4.08
N LEU A 21 -3.80 -13.12 3.47
CA LEU A 21 -4.19 -11.89 4.17
C LEU A 21 -5.72 -11.83 4.22
N ARG A 22 -6.28 -11.73 5.42
CA ARG A 22 -7.69 -11.44 5.61
C ARG A 22 -7.87 -9.95 5.73
N LEU A 23 -8.72 -9.37 4.89
CA LEU A 23 -8.97 -7.94 4.91
C LEU A 23 -10.33 -7.62 5.52
N ASP A 24 -10.38 -6.57 6.33
CA ASP A 24 -11.60 -5.99 6.84
C ASP A 24 -11.62 -4.49 6.58
N TRP A 25 -12.79 -3.99 6.18
CA TRP A 25 -12.96 -2.59 5.85
C TRP A 25 -13.01 -1.74 7.12
N LEU A 26 -12.13 -0.73 7.19
CA LEU A 26 -12.05 0.24 8.25
C LEU A 26 -12.33 1.65 7.72
N GLU A 27 -13.25 2.33 8.38
CA GLU A 27 -13.33 3.79 8.35
C GLU A 27 -13.10 4.28 9.77
N SER A 28 -12.06 5.08 9.98
CA SER A 28 -11.72 5.63 11.28
C SER A 28 -11.44 7.12 11.18
N PRO A 29 -12.15 7.98 11.94
CA PRO A 29 -11.76 9.38 12.05
C PRO A 29 -10.35 9.45 12.66
N TRP A 30 -9.63 10.50 12.33
CA TRP A 30 -8.35 10.76 12.97
C TRP A 30 -8.59 11.21 14.42
N THR A 31 -7.66 10.86 15.31
CA THR A 31 -7.75 11.26 16.72
C THR A 31 -7.73 12.78 16.89
N HIS A 32 -7.05 13.48 15.98
CA HIS A 32 -6.98 14.94 15.96
C HIS A 32 -7.24 15.42 14.52
N GLY A 33 -8.18 16.36 14.38
CA GLY A 33 -8.58 16.94 13.10
C GLY A 33 -9.89 16.37 12.54
N ASP A 34 -10.29 16.87 11.37
CA ASP A 34 -11.50 16.48 10.63
C ASP A 34 -11.24 15.38 9.58
N GLY A 35 -10.04 14.78 9.63
CA GLY A 35 -9.61 13.76 8.70
C GLY A 35 -10.20 12.37 8.97
N MET A 36 -10.16 11.54 7.95
CA MET A 36 -10.68 10.17 7.95
C MET A 36 -9.68 9.24 7.28
N THR A 37 -9.45 8.08 7.87
CA THR A 37 -8.78 6.96 7.20
C THR A 37 -9.84 6.02 6.68
N ARG A 38 -9.73 5.59 5.42
CA ARG A 38 -10.62 4.60 4.79
C ARG A 38 -9.80 3.56 4.08
N GLY A 39 -10.16 2.29 4.20
CA GLY A 39 -9.43 1.22 3.53
C GLY A 39 -9.57 -0.09 4.26
N TYR A 40 -8.53 -0.90 4.16
CA TYR A 40 -8.49 -2.21 4.75
C TYR A 40 -7.48 -2.28 5.90
N ARG A 41 -7.80 -3.07 6.91
CA ARG A 41 -6.83 -3.60 7.87
C ARG A 41 -6.62 -5.07 7.59
N VAL A 42 -5.41 -5.56 7.85
CA VAL A 42 -5.09 -6.97 7.75
C VAL A 42 -5.43 -7.66 9.06
N LEU A 43 -6.05 -8.82 8.99
CA LEU A 43 -6.44 -9.65 10.12
C LEU A 43 -5.66 -10.97 10.13
N ASP A 44 -5.40 -11.47 11.33
CA ASP A 44 -4.88 -12.81 11.57
C ASP A 44 -5.97 -13.89 11.34
N GLU A 45 -5.58 -15.16 11.50
CA GLU A 45 -6.48 -16.31 11.34
C GLU A 45 -7.68 -16.31 12.31
N ARG A 46 -7.53 -15.61 13.44
CA ARG A 46 -8.55 -15.45 14.49
C ARG A 46 -9.39 -14.18 14.30
N GLY A 47 -9.16 -13.42 13.23
CA GLY A 47 -9.88 -12.17 12.92
C GLY A 47 -9.39 -10.96 13.71
N ARG A 48 -8.22 -11.01 14.35
CA ARG A 48 -7.62 -9.89 15.07
C ARG A 48 -6.73 -9.07 14.13
N PRO A 49 -6.71 -7.74 14.22
CA PRO A 49 -5.84 -6.93 13.38
C PRO A 49 -4.36 -7.26 13.61
N TRP A 50 -3.61 -7.49 12.52
CA TRP A 50 -2.15 -7.49 12.56
C TRP A 50 -1.62 -6.06 12.63
N SER A 51 -0.54 -5.89 13.39
CA SER A 51 0.26 -4.66 13.34
C SER A 51 1.16 -4.64 12.11
N ASP A 52 1.69 -3.47 11.77
CA ASP A 52 2.68 -3.34 10.69
C ASP A 52 3.94 -4.17 10.96
N ALA A 53 4.30 -4.36 12.25
CA ALA A 53 5.43 -5.20 12.65
C ALA A 53 5.14 -6.70 12.43
N ASP A 54 3.95 -7.17 12.83
CA ASP A 54 3.55 -8.57 12.59
C ASP A 54 3.56 -8.90 11.08
N LEU A 55 3.17 -7.92 10.26
CA LEU A 55 3.17 -8.03 8.80
C LEU A 55 4.60 -8.08 8.24
N ASP A 56 5.49 -7.20 8.71
CA ASP A 56 6.88 -7.16 8.27
C ASP A 56 7.61 -8.48 8.61
N GLU A 57 7.33 -9.10 9.76
CA GLU A 57 7.90 -10.40 10.16
C GLU A 57 7.55 -11.54 9.19
N VAL A 58 6.42 -11.45 8.48
CA VAL A 58 5.98 -12.44 7.48
C VAL A 58 6.23 -12.00 6.04
N GLY A 59 7.03 -10.94 5.82
CA GLY A 59 7.40 -10.46 4.49
C GLY A 59 6.27 -9.73 3.77
N VAL A 60 5.37 -9.08 4.52
CA VAL A 60 4.33 -8.20 4.02
C VAL A 60 4.60 -6.78 4.54
N HIS A 61 4.92 -5.86 3.65
CA HIS A 61 5.35 -4.53 4.00
C HIS A 61 4.22 -3.52 3.90
N VAL A 62 3.91 -2.83 4.99
CA VAL A 62 2.98 -1.69 4.96
C VAL A 62 3.77 -0.39 4.84
N LEU A 63 3.60 0.29 3.71
CA LEU A 63 4.38 1.45 3.31
C LEU A 63 3.50 2.70 3.36
N ARG A 64 3.89 3.69 4.16
CA ARG A 64 3.27 5.01 4.13
C ARG A 64 3.89 5.81 2.99
N VAL A 65 3.12 6.11 1.94
CA VAL A 65 3.63 6.83 0.77
C VAL A 65 4.03 8.26 1.17
N VAL A 66 5.24 8.65 0.81
CA VAL A 66 5.82 9.98 1.09
C VAL A 66 5.85 10.84 -0.17
N GLY A 67 6.00 12.15 0.01
CA GLY A 67 6.01 13.11 -1.11
C GLY A 67 4.64 13.37 -1.75
N VAL A 68 3.57 12.80 -1.18
CA VAL A 68 2.18 12.92 -1.67
C VAL A 68 1.70 14.38 -1.82
N ALA A 69 2.21 15.28 -0.99
CA ALA A 69 1.88 16.72 -1.06
C ALA A 69 2.36 17.38 -2.37
N HIS A 70 3.47 16.90 -2.94
CA HIS A 70 3.98 17.37 -4.24
C HIS A 70 3.20 16.78 -5.43
N ARG A 71 2.28 15.85 -5.15
CA ARG A 71 1.47 15.11 -6.12
C ARG A 71 -0.03 15.22 -5.83
N ALA A 72 -0.46 16.30 -5.18
CA ALA A 72 -1.82 16.42 -4.62
C ALA A 72 -2.97 16.22 -5.64
N GLU A 73 -2.77 16.58 -6.91
CA GLU A 73 -3.76 16.33 -7.98
C GLU A 73 -3.72 14.89 -8.48
N ALA A 74 -2.54 14.36 -8.84
CA ALA A 74 -2.38 12.97 -9.27
C ALA A 74 -2.86 11.97 -8.20
N LEU A 75 -2.67 12.32 -6.92
CA LEU A 75 -3.14 11.54 -5.78
C LEU A 75 -4.67 11.36 -5.72
N GLN A 76 -5.45 12.22 -6.39
CA GLN A 76 -6.90 12.09 -6.43
C GLN A 76 -7.39 11.03 -7.42
N ASP A 77 -6.50 10.45 -8.23
CA ASP A 77 -6.86 9.43 -9.20
C ASP A 77 -7.55 8.21 -8.53
N ASP A 78 -8.56 7.67 -9.21
CA ASP A 78 -9.32 6.52 -8.73
C ASP A 78 -8.48 5.23 -8.74
N GLY A 79 -7.42 5.16 -9.57
CA GLY A 79 -6.42 4.10 -9.56
C GLY A 79 -5.62 4.01 -8.24
N PHE A 80 -5.78 4.96 -7.34
CA PHE A 80 -5.28 4.87 -5.97
C PHE A 80 -6.34 4.48 -4.94
N ALA A 81 -7.60 4.21 -5.29
CA ALA A 81 -8.63 3.82 -4.33
C ALA A 81 -8.21 2.57 -3.52
N PRO A 82 -8.62 2.43 -2.24
CA PRO A 82 -8.27 1.25 -1.46
C PRO A 82 -8.69 -0.05 -2.15
N GLY A 83 -7.73 -0.98 -2.29
CA GLY A 83 -7.87 -2.24 -3.00
C GLY A 83 -7.30 -2.23 -4.42
N GLU A 84 -7.06 -1.06 -5.00
CA GLU A 84 -6.49 -0.95 -6.34
C GLU A 84 -5.00 -1.36 -6.34
N PRO A 85 -4.55 -2.11 -7.36
CA PRO A 85 -3.15 -2.45 -7.54
C PRO A 85 -2.33 -1.21 -7.92
N VAL A 86 -1.10 -1.14 -7.42
CA VAL A 86 -0.14 -0.09 -7.75
C VAL A 86 1.17 -0.70 -8.21
N ILE A 87 1.92 0.04 -9.03
CA ILE A 87 3.26 -0.33 -9.47
C ILE A 87 4.28 0.39 -8.59
N LEU A 88 5.23 -0.37 -8.05
CA LEU A 88 6.42 0.15 -7.40
C LEU A 88 7.56 0.14 -8.42
N MET A 89 7.98 1.32 -8.88
CA MET A 89 8.94 1.46 -9.98
C MET A 89 10.25 2.09 -9.50
N PRO A 90 11.39 1.38 -9.57
CA PRO A 90 12.69 1.94 -9.22
C PRO A 90 13.07 3.10 -10.16
N GLU A 91 13.65 4.16 -9.59
CA GLU A 91 14.19 5.31 -10.31
C GLU A 91 15.69 5.48 -9.98
N PRO A 92 16.59 4.66 -10.54
CA PRO A 92 18.02 4.70 -10.20
C PRO A 92 18.71 6.03 -10.59
N ASP A 93 18.14 6.76 -11.55
CA ASP A 93 18.62 8.07 -12.00
C ASP A 93 18.02 9.24 -11.19
N ASN A 94 17.27 8.97 -10.12
CA ASN A 94 16.70 10.02 -9.28
C ASN A 94 17.83 10.83 -8.61
N PRO A 95 17.84 12.17 -8.75
CA PRO A 95 18.96 13.00 -8.29
C PRO A 95 19.09 13.09 -6.76
N HIS A 96 18.10 12.60 -6.01
CA HIS A 96 18.06 12.70 -4.55
C HIS A 96 18.29 11.37 -3.84
N ASP A 97 17.83 10.25 -4.41
CA ASP A 97 17.94 8.92 -3.82
C ASP A 97 18.06 7.85 -4.93
N LEU A 98 19.22 7.18 -5.00
CA LEU A 98 19.49 6.11 -5.98
C LEU A 98 18.57 4.90 -5.82
N PHE A 99 17.91 4.76 -4.66
CA PHE A 99 16.94 3.71 -4.39
C PHE A 99 15.50 4.23 -4.43
N ALA A 100 15.26 5.43 -4.98
CA ALA A 100 13.91 5.97 -5.10
C ALA A 100 12.98 4.96 -5.76
N LEU A 101 11.83 4.74 -5.13
CA LEU A 101 10.85 3.75 -5.56
C LEU A 101 9.49 4.43 -5.67
N ALA A 102 9.12 4.78 -6.90
CA ALA A 102 7.91 5.51 -7.22
C ALA A 102 6.67 4.63 -7.05
N VAL A 103 5.57 5.21 -6.54
CA VAL A 103 4.26 4.57 -6.41
C VAL A 103 3.36 5.10 -7.53
N LEU A 104 3.15 4.28 -8.54
CA LEU A 104 2.36 4.59 -9.73
C LEU A 104 1.05 3.82 -9.72
N ASP A 105 0.03 4.37 -10.37
CA ASP A 105 -1.17 3.60 -10.67
C ASP A 105 -0.88 2.47 -11.68
N LEU A 106 -1.83 1.56 -11.89
CA LEU A 106 -1.63 0.43 -12.79
C LEU A 106 -1.42 0.85 -14.25
N SER A 107 -1.98 1.99 -14.68
CA SER A 107 -1.80 2.51 -16.05
C SER A 107 -0.48 3.25 -16.26
N LEU A 108 0.29 3.48 -15.20
CA LEU A 108 1.50 4.31 -15.18
C LEU A 108 1.24 5.78 -15.57
N GLY A 109 -0.02 6.21 -15.53
CA GLY A 109 -0.45 7.57 -15.86
C GLY A 109 -0.40 8.54 -14.69
N ALA A 110 -0.45 8.04 -13.45
CA ALA A 110 -0.47 8.84 -12.23
C ALA A 110 0.63 8.40 -11.26
N HIS A 111 1.29 9.39 -10.65
CA HIS A 111 2.35 9.21 -9.64
C HIS A 111 1.89 9.75 -8.29
N ALA A 112 1.65 8.87 -7.32
CA ALA A 112 1.19 9.26 -5.99
C ALA A 112 2.32 9.78 -5.09
N GLY A 113 3.55 9.36 -5.32
CA GLY A 113 4.70 9.68 -4.47
C GLY A 113 5.70 8.53 -4.43
N TYR A 114 6.40 8.37 -3.31
CA TYR A 114 7.49 7.40 -3.17
C TYR A 114 7.29 6.51 -1.95
N VAL A 115 7.92 5.34 -1.97
CA VAL A 115 8.19 4.54 -0.78
C VAL A 115 9.18 5.31 0.12
N PRO A 116 9.04 5.26 1.46
CA PRO A 116 10.01 5.88 2.37
C PRO A 116 11.45 5.39 2.12
N ALA A 117 12.41 6.31 2.15
CA ALA A 117 13.83 6.01 1.97
C ALA A 117 14.38 4.96 2.97
N THR A 118 13.77 4.88 4.15
CA THR A 118 14.12 3.88 5.18
C THR A 118 13.77 2.43 4.78
N ARG A 119 12.95 2.23 3.73
CA ARG A 119 12.54 0.91 3.23
C ARG A 119 12.94 0.70 1.76
N SER A 120 13.17 1.78 1.01
CA SER A 120 13.35 1.74 -0.44
C SER A 120 14.53 0.86 -0.87
N ARG A 121 15.69 1.01 -0.22
CA ARG A 121 16.91 0.25 -0.53
C ARG A 121 16.71 -1.26 -0.44
N GLU A 122 16.24 -1.75 0.70
CA GLU A 122 16.00 -3.19 0.93
C GLU A 122 15.05 -3.77 -0.12
N LEU A 123 13.97 -3.04 -0.43
CA LEU A 123 13.00 -3.49 -1.42
C LEU A 123 13.58 -3.50 -2.84
N VAL A 124 14.30 -2.45 -3.25
CA VAL A 124 14.93 -2.37 -4.57
C VAL A 124 15.99 -3.46 -4.76
N GLU A 125 16.81 -3.73 -3.74
CA GLU A 125 17.80 -4.81 -3.78
C GLU A 125 17.13 -6.19 -3.96
N GLU A 126 16.06 -6.48 -3.22
CA GLU A 126 15.32 -7.75 -3.35
C GLU A 126 14.50 -7.86 -4.66
N MET A 127 14.05 -6.74 -5.23
CA MET A 127 13.36 -6.68 -6.52
C MET A 127 14.20 -7.19 -7.69
N VAL A 128 15.53 -7.23 -7.55
CA VAL A 128 16.45 -7.85 -8.53
C VAL A 128 16.18 -9.36 -8.66
N HIS A 129 15.69 -9.99 -7.60
CA HIS A 129 15.52 -11.44 -7.53
C HIS A 129 14.09 -11.92 -7.75
N ARG A 130 13.10 -11.07 -7.47
CA ARG A 130 11.68 -11.43 -7.53
C ARG A 130 10.77 -10.20 -7.65
N PRO A 131 9.61 -10.35 -8.30
CA PRO A 131 8.67 -9.24 -8.44
C PRO A 131 8.08 -8.86 -7.08
N LEU A 132 7.94 -7.56 -6.85
CA LEU A 132 7.20 -6.99 -5.74
C LEU A 132 5.79 -6.65 -6.20
N HIS A 133 4.78 -7.20 -5.52
CA HIS A 133 3.37 -6.91 -5.78
C HIS A 133 2.84 -5.95 -4.73
N ALA A 134 2.02 -4.98 -5.14
CA ALA A 134 1.50 -3.96 -4.23
C ALA A 134 0.05 -3.57 -4.54
N LEU A 135 -0.68 -3.18 -3.50
CA LEU A 135 -2.02 -2.60 -3.61
C LEU A 135 -2.20 -1.48 -2.58
N VAL A 136 -3.12 -0.56 -2.85
CA VAL A 136 -3.50 0.45 -1.87
C VAL A 136 -4.25 -0.20 -0.73
N LEU A 137 -3.64 -0.19 0.46
CA LEU A 137 -4.25 -0.72 1.66
C LEU A 137 -5.29 0.26 2.20
N ALA A 138 -4.91 1.53 2.33
CA ALA A 138 -5.78 2.56 2.85
C ALA A 138 -5.43 3.95 2.32
N GLU A 139 -6.41 4.83 2.37
CA GLU A 139 -6.27 6.24 2.09
C GLU A 139 -6.54 7.08 3.33
N HIS A 140 -5.90 8.23 3.36
CA HIS A 140 -6.10 9.29 4.34
C HIS A 140 -6.77 10.45 3.61
N ARG A 141 -7.91 10.93 4.13
CA ARG A 141 -8.67 12.04 3.53
C ARG A 141 -8.87 13.17 4.52
N ALA A 142 -8.79 14.41 4.04
CA ALA A 142 -9.12 15.62 4.77
C ALA A 142 -9.74 16.63 3.79
N GLY A 143 -10.75 17.39 4.22
CA GLY A 143 -11.47 18.32 3.33
C GLY A 143 -12.06 17.66 2.08
N GLY A 144 -12.46 16.39 2.18
CA GLY A 144 -12.99 15.61 1.04
C GLY A 144 -11.94 15.11 0.05
N ARG A 145 -10.66 15.49 0.18
CA ARG A 145 -9.57 15.09 -0.73
C ARG A 145 -8.71 14.00 -0.11
N ARG A 146 -8.08 13.19 -0.97
CA ARG A 146 -7.01 12.28 -0.56
C ARG A 146 -5.76 13.10 -0.22
N VAL A 147 -5.17 12.85 0.94
CA VAL A 147 -3.99 13.55 1.45
C VAL A 147 -2.88 12.59 1.89
N GLY A 148 -3.12 11.27 1.79
CA GLY A 148 -2.12 10.26 2.06
C GLY A 148 -2.57 8.87 1.65
N LEU A 149 -1.59 7.97 1.52
CA LEU A 149 -1.78 6.58 1.15
C LEU A 149 -0.96 5.66 2.03
N ARG A 150 -1.53 4.49 2.30
CA ARG A 150 -0.81 3.31 2.78
C ARG A 150 -0.92 2.25 1.70
N VAL A 151 0.21 1.69 1.31
CA VAL A 151 0.32 0.59 0.34
C VAL A 151 0.77 -0.64 1.10
N VAL A 152 0.19 -1.80 0.79
CA VAL A 152 0.73 -3.09 1.24
C VAL A 152 1.47 -3.70 0.06
N ALA A 153 2.69 -4.17 0.31
CA ALA A 153 3.56 -4.76 -0.68
C ALA A 153 4.10 -6.11 -0.20
N SER A 154 4.20 -7.09 -1.09
CA SER A 154 4.87 -8.35 -0.80
C SER A 154 5.47 -8.93 -2.08
N PHE A 155 6.62 -9.54 -1.94
CA PHE A 155 7.24 -10.29 -3.02
C PHE A 155 6.60 -11.67 -3.24
N ALA A 156 5.62 -12.02 -2.41
CA ALA A 156 4.67 -13.08 -2.67
C ALA A 156 3.40 -12.45 -3.28
N ARG A 157 2.77 -13.15 -4.22
CA ARG A 157 1.65 -12.56 -4.99
C ARG A 157 0.53 -12.09 -4.07
N VAL A 158 0.20 -10.80 -4.04
CA VAL A 158 -0.97 -10.35 -3.24
C VAL A 158 -2.21 -10.49 -4.11
N LEU A 159 -3.14 -11.39 -3.75
CA LEU A 159 -4.33 -11.69 -4.58
C LEU A 159 -5.65 -11.22 -3.96
N ALA A 160 -6.17 -10.07 -4.36
CA ALA A 160 -7.56 -9.68 -4.13
C ALA A 160 -8.55 -10.62 -4.82
N ARG A 161 -9.29 -11.46 -4.08
CA ARG A 161 -10.33 -12.35 -4.64
C ARG A 161 -11.67 -12.23 -3.96
#